data_AF-A0AAE6F573-F1
#
_entry.id   AF-A0AAE6F573-F1
#
_cell.length_a   1.000
_cell.length_b   1.000
_cell.length_c   1.000
_cell.angle_alpha   90.00
_cell.angle_beta   90.00
_cell.angle_gamma   90.00
#
_symmetry.space_group_name_H-M   'P 1'
#
loop_
_entity.id
_entity.type
_entity.pdbx_description
1 polymer ?
#
loop_
_entity_poly.entity_id
_entity_poly.type
_entity_poly.pdbx_seq_one_letter_code
_entity_poly.pdbx_strand_id
1 'polypeptide(L)'
;MTLPILVSLFIIPLIYILVLSRSKQNLLNLKCRKREIAYTAVGVLLFSLLYFVTNKDKFGSQITLFLMIHYMIAAFCEEFLYRNIILKRLLESWGIISSIIISSVIFSVIGHIGESPVDNLIYRFPLGVFFCIFRLKSKSLLYTSAIHAFYNLILIAA
;
A
#
# COMPACT_ATOMS: atom_id res chain seq x y z
N MET A 1 13.04 6.01 -8.25
CA MET A 1 12.43 5.62 -6.95
C MET A 1 11.59 4.34 -7.02
N THR A 2 10.83 4.06 -8.11
CA THR A 2 9.97 2.85 -8.20
C THR A 2 10.71 1.52 -8.08
N LEU A 3 11.84 1.38 -8.78
CA LEU A 3 12.57 0.11 -8.81
C LEU A 3 13.15 -0.29 -7.44
N PRO A 4 13.83 0.62 -6.69
CA PRO A 4 14.21 0.34 -5.30
C PRO A 4 13.05 -0.13 -4.42
N ILE A 5 11.88 0.52 -4.50
CA ILE A 5 10.68 0.18 -3.72
C ILE A 5 10.17 -1.22 -4.09
N LEU A 6 10.07 -1.53 -5.38
CA LEU A 6 9.63 -2.85 -5.84
C LEU A 6 10.58 -3.94 -5.34
N VAL A 7 11.89 -3.70 -5.41
CA VAL A 7 12.89 -4.66 -4.93
C VAL A 7 12.79 -4.83 -3.41
N SER A 8 12.79 -3.73 -2.66
CA SER A 8 12.89 -3.76 -1.20
C SER A 8 11.61 -4.19 -0.50
N LEU A 9 10.44 -3.76 -0.99
CA LEU A 9 9.17 -3.95 -0.31
C LEU A 9 8.33 -5.08 -0.90
N PHE A 10 8.65 -5.56 -2.11
CA PHE A 10 7.95 -6.68 -2.71
C PHE A 10 8.85 -7.88 -2.97
N ILE A 11 9.91 -7.74 -3.78
CA ILE A 11 10.74 -8.87 -4.21
C ILE A 11 11.46 -9.52 -3.02
N ILE A 12 12.18 -8.75 -2.20
CA ILE A 12 12.91 -9.30 -1.05
C ILE A 12 11.95 -9.96 -0.04
N PRO A 13 10.84 -9.32 0.37
CA PRO A 13 9.87 -9.97 1.27
C PRO A 13 9.21 -11.21 0.66
N LEU A 14 8.97 -11.22 -0.65
CA LEU A 14 8.45 -12.39 -1.36
C LEU A 14 9.46 -13.55 -1.32
N ILE A 15 10.73 -13.29 -1.60
CA ILE A 15 11.81 -14.28 -1.49
C ILE A 15 11.91 -14.80 -0.05
N TYR A 16 11.86 -13.92 0.95
CA TYR A 16 11.86 -14.30 2.36
C TYR A 16 10.71 -15.29 2.67
N ILE A 17 9.50 -15.01 2.18
CA ILE A 17 8.37 -15.93 2.37
C ILE A 17 8.62 -17.26 1.67
N LEU A 18 9.05 -17.24 0.40
CA LEU A 18 9.23 -18.42 -0.42
C LEU A 18 10.34 -19.34 0.09
N VAL A 19 11.41 -18.78 0.64
CA VAL A 19 12.57 -19.56 1.09
C VAL A 19 12.45 -19.90 2.58
N LEU A 20 12.18 -18.91 3.44
CA LEU A 20 12.46 -19.01 4.88
C LEU A 20 11.22 -19.08 5.79
N SER A 21 10.04 -18.64 5.32
CA SER A 21 8.85 -18.63 6.18
C SER A 21 8.27 -20.03 6.38
N ARG A 22 7.93 -20.42 7.62
CA ARG A 22 7.15 -21.65 7.89
C ARG A 22 5.66 -21.48 7.54
N SER A 23 5.16 -20.25 7.59
CA SER A 23 3.76 -19.89 7.29
C SER A 23 3.58 -19.44 5.82
N LYS A 24 4.20 -20.16 4.85
CA LYS A 24 4.21 -19.74 3.42
C LYS A 24 2.80 -19.58 2.86
N GLN A 25 1.95 -20.57 3.11
CA GLN A 25 0.59 -20.60 2.56
C GLN A 25 -0.28 -19.46 3.11
N ASN A 26 -0.21 -19.11 4.39
CA ASN A 26 -1.04 -18.03 4.95
C ASN A 26 -0.65 -16.64 4.40
N LEU A 27 0.65 -16.41 4.22
CA LEU A 27 1.19 -15.13 3.72
C LEU A 27 1.02 -14.98 2.21
N LEU A 28 1.23 -16.03 1.42
CA LEU A 28 1.04 -16.01 -0.04
C LEU A 28 -0.43 -16.08 -0.45
N ASN A 29 -1.33 -16.45 0.45
CA ASN A 29 -2.75 -16.50 0.17
C ASN A 29 -3.34 -15.09 0.04
N LEU A 30 -3.18 -14.54 -1.16
CA LEU A 30 -3.80 -13.31 -1.67
C LEU A 30 -5.12 -13.64 -2.37
N LYS A 31 -6.01 -14.38 -1.71
CA LYS A 31 -7.35 -14.67 -2.25
C LYS A 31 -8.04 -13.36 -2.62
N CYS A 32 -8.20 -13.15 -3.92
CA CYS A 32 -8.95 -12.05 -4.49
C CYS A 32 -10.19 -12.64 -5.18
N ARG A 33 -11.38 -12.19 -4.79
CA ARG A 33 -12.62 -12.59 -5.44
C ARG A 33 -12.68 -11.94 -6.81
N LYS A 34 -13.26 -12.62 -7.82
CA LYS A 34 -13.41 -12.08 -9.18
C LYS A 34 -14.08 -10.70 -9.18
N ARG A 35 -15.11 -10.51 -8.34
CA ARG A 35 -15.78 -9.21 -8.14
C ARG A 35 -14.85 -8.14 -7.57
N GLU A 36 -13.93 -8.51 -6.68
CA GLU A 36 -12.95 -7.56 -6.11
C GLU A 36 -11.96 -7.09 -7.16
N ILE A 37 -11.45 -8.00 -7.98
CA ILE A 37 -10.57 -7.67 -9.10
C ILE A 37 -11.31 -6.74 -10.07
N ALA A 38 -12.55 -7.08 -10.45
CA ALA A 38 -13.34 -6.27 -11.37
C ALA A 38 -13.60 -4.86 -10.83
N TYR A 39 -14.07 -4.73 -9.58
CA TYR A 39 -14.33 -3.42 -8.98
C TYR A 39 -13.06 -2.60 -8.78
N THR A 40 -11.94 -3.23 -8.40
CA THR A 40 -10.66 -2.52 -8.29
C THR A 40 -10.20 -2.04 -9.67
N ALA A 41 -10.25 -2.91 -10.69
CA ALA A 41 -9.83 -2.56 -12.04
C ALA A 41 -10.67 -1.40 -12.60
N VAL A 42 -12.00 -1.46 -12.49
CA VAL A 42 -12.89 -0.38 -12.91
C VAL A 42 -12.59 0.90 -12.13
N GLY A 43 -12.45 0.83 -10.81
CA GLY A 43 -12.13 2.00 -9.99
C GLY A 43 -10.79 2.64 -10.34
N VAL A 44 -9.75 1.83 -10.53
CA VAL A 44 -8.42 2.29 -10.94
C VAL A 44 -8.47 2.91 -12.33
N LEU A 45 -9.17 2.32 -13.29
CA LEU A 45 -9.31 2.87 -14.64
C LEU A 45 -10.04 4.22 -14.64
N LEU A 46 -11.17 4.32 -13.93
CA LEU A 46 -11.94 5.56 -13.84
C LEU A 46 -11.15 6.66 -13.14
N PHE A 47 -10.52 6.36 -12.00
CA PHE A 47 -9.68 7.31 -11.29
C PHE A 47 -8.48 7.74 -12.13
N SER A 48 -7.83 6.80 -12.81
CA SER A 48 -6.67 7.06 -13.67
C SER A 48 -7.02 8.00 -14.82
N LEU A 49 -8.17 7.77 -15.48
CA LEU A 49 -8.65 8.65 -16.53
C LEU A 49 -8.93 10.06 -16.01
N LEU A 50 -9.66 10.17 -14.89
CA LEU A 50 -9.98 11.45 -14.26
C LEU A 50 -8.70 12.20 -13.85
N TYR A 51 -7.78 11.52 -13.17
CA TYR A 51 -6.51 12.09 -12.73
C TYR A 51 -5.69 12.58 -13.92
N PHE A 52 -5.60 11.79 -14.99
CA PHE A 52 -4.87 12.17 -16.19
C PHE A 52 -5.46 13.42 -16.83
N VAL A 53 -6.78 13.47 -17.07
CA VAL A 53 -7.43 14.61 -17.71
C VAL A 53 -7.27 15.89 -16.90
N THR A 54 -7.37 15.80 -15.57
CA THR A 54 -7.30 16.96 -14.67
C THR A 54 -5.88 17.47 -14.43
N ASN A 55 -4.86 16.62 -14.55
CA ASN A 55 -3.49 16.96 -14.15
C ASN A 55 -2.48 16.98 -15.31
N LYS A 56 -2.82 16.48 -16.50
CA LYS A 56 -1.92 16.47 -17.67
C LYS A 56 -1.43 17.86 -18.05
N ASP A 57 -2.24 18.90 -17.88
CA ASP A 57 -1.86 20.27 -18.24
C ASP A 57 -0.99 20.92 -17.15
N LYS A 58 -1.12 20.47 -15.89
CA LYS A 58 -0.30 20.91 -14.75
C LYS A 58 1.10 20.30 -14.78
N PHE A 59 1.20 18.97 -14.99
CA PHE A 59 2.48 18.26 -14.91
C PHE A 59 3.08 17.87 -16.27
N GLY A 60 2.30 17.93 -17.35
CA GLY A 60 2.64 17.30 -18.62
C GLY A 60 2.20 15.84 -18.68
N SER A 61 1.77 15.38 -19.85
CA SER A 61 1.21 14.03 -20.05
C SER A 61 2.16 12.91 -19.62
N GLN A 62 3.45 13.01 -19.98
CA GLN A 62 4.44 11.96 -19.67
C GLN A 62 4.71 11.82 -18.17
N ILE A 63 4.86 12.96 -17.48
CA ILE A 63 5.08 12.98 -16.03
C ILE A 63 3.83 12.48 -15.31
N THR A 64 2.64 12.86 -15.77
CA THR A 64 1.37 12.40 -15.20
C THR A 64 1.24 10.88 -15.27
N LEU A 65 1.51 10.28 -16.45
CA LEU A 65 1.52 8.83 -16.61
C LEU A 65 2.56 8.15 -15.72
N PHE A 66 3.76 8.74 -15.63
CA PHE A 66 4.82 8.23 -14.76
C PHE A 66 4.39 8.22 -13.29
N LEU A 67 3.81 9.32 -12.78
CA LEU A 67 3.33 9.42 -11.39
C LEU A 67 2.25 8.37 -11.10
N MET A 68 1.31 8.19 -12.02
CA MET A 68 0.26 7.17 -11.89
C MET A 68 0.84 5.77 -11.76
N ILE A 69 1.75 5.38 -12.66
CA ILE A 69 2.39 4.06 -12.62
C ILE A 69 3.23 3.92 -11.35
N HIS A 70 4.02 4.94 -11.01
CA HIS A 70 4.88 4.95 -9.84
C HIS A 70 4.10 4.70 -8.56
N TYR A 71 3.08 5.51 -8.28
CA TYR A 71 2.32 5.42 -7.03
C TYR A 71 1.41 4.19 -6.97
N MET A 72 0.91 3.68 -8.09
CA MET A 72 0.19 2.39 -8.12
C MET A 72 1.10 1.23 -7.71
N ILE A 73 2.32 1.18 -8.25
CA ILE A 73 3.28 0.13 -7.90
C ILE A 73 3.76 0.30 -6.46
N ALA A 74 4.13 1.51 -6.05
CA ALA A 74 4.64 1.80 -4.71
C ALA A 74 3.61 1.43 -3.64
N ALA A 75 2.35 1.89 -3.78
CA ALA A 75 1.28 1.58 -2.85
C ALA A 75 1.00 0.08 -2.76
N PHE A 76 1.03 -0.66 -3.88
CA PHE A 76 0.89 -2.11 -3.82
C PHE A 76 2.03 -2.78 -3.06
N CYS A 77 3.28 -2.39 -3.32
CA CYS A 77 4.45 -2.96 -2.65
C CYS A 77 4.44 -2.69 -1.14
N GLU A 78 4.12 -1.46 -0.74
CA GLU A 78 3.99 -1.08 0.66
C GLU A 78 2.86 -1.85 1.35
N GLU A 79 1.67 -1.89 0.76
CA GLU A 79 0.56 -2.65 1.35
C GLU A 79 0.86 -4.15 1.40
N PHE A 80 1.57 -4.70 0.42
CA PHE A 80 2.01 -6.09 0.46
C PHE A 80 2.90 -6.33 1.69
N LEU A 81 3.93 -5.52 1.91
CA LEU A 81 4.79 -5.67 3.08
C LEU A 81 4.02 -5.43 4.39
N TYR A 82 3.44 -4.24 4.56
CA TYR A 82 2.89 -3.83 5.84
C TYR A 82 1.59 -4.56 6.19
N ARG A 83 0.69 -4.76 5.22
CA ARG A 83 -0.68 -5.26 5.48
C ARG A 83 -0.83 -6.74 5.19
N ASN A 84 -0.07 -7.29 4.26
CA ASN A 84 -0.12 -8.72 3.99
C ASN A 84 0.94 -9.52 4.77
N ILE A 85 2.11 -8.96 5.05
CA ILE A 85 3.15 -9.68 5.81
C ILE A 85 3.13 -9.28 7.28
N ILE A 86 3.44 -8.02 7.58
CA ILE A 86 3.70 -7.56 8.96
C ILE A 86 2.43 -7.65 9.80
N LEU A 87 1.33 -7.05 9.35
CA LEU A 87 0.05 -7.07 10.07
C LEU A 87 -0.48 -8.51 10.29
N LYS A 88 -0.42 -9.39 9.27
CA LYS A 88 -0.87 -10.78 9.42
C LYS A 88 -0.05 -11.52 10.47
N ARG A 89 1.28 -11.34 10.47
CA ARG A 89 2.17 -11.96 11.47
C ARG A 89 1.91 -11.43 12.88
N LEU A 90 1.69 -10.12 13.03
CA LEU A 90 1.33 -9.55 14.32
C LEU A 90 0.03 -10.16 14.84
N LEU A 91 -0.98 -10.34 13.99
CA LEU A 91 -2.26 -10.93 14.37
C LEU A 91 -2.19 -12.42 14.75
N GLU A 92 -1.13 -13.13 14.35
CA GLU A 92 -0.90 -14.52 14.80
C GLU A 92 -0.42 -14.60 16.26
N SER A 93 0.10 -13.52 16.84
CA SER A 93 0.74 -13.52 18.16
C SER A 93 0.29 -12.39 19.10
N TRP A 94 -0.43 -11.40 18.59
CA TRP A 94 -0.85 -10.19 19.31
C TRP A 94 -2.34 -9.93 19.11
N GLY A 95 -2.93 -9.16 20.02
CA GLY A 95 -4.30 -8.66 19.88
C GLY A 95 -4.47 -7.75 18.66
N ILE A 96 -5.71 -7.61 18.17
CA ILE A 96 -6.04 -6.83 16.97
C ILE A 96 -5.58 -5.37 17.10
N ILE A 97 -5.88 -4.73 18.25
CA ILE A 97 -5.54 -3.32 18.48
C ILE A 97 -4.02 -3.13 18.48
N SER A 98 -3.27 -3.94 19.25
CA SER A 98 -1.81 -3.87 19.29
C SER A 98 -1.18 -4.12 17.93
N SER A 99 -1.71 -5.07 17.15
CA SER A 99 -1.24 -5.36 15.79
C SER A 99 -1.42 -4.17 14.85
N ILE A 100 -2.57 -3.49 14.92
CA ILE A 100 -2.85 -2.27 14.14
C ILE A 100 -1.87 -1.16 14.52
N ILE A 101 -1.71 -0.89 15.82
CA ILE A 101 -0.83 0.18 16.30
C ILE A 101 0.61 -0.09 15.87
N ILE A 102 1.15 -1.27 16.17
CA ILE A 102 2.55 -1.63 15.86
C ILE A 102 2.80 -1.58 14.34
N SER A 103 1.91 -2.17 13.53
CA SER A 103 2.05 -2.10 12.06
C SER A 103 2.04 -0.67 11.54
N SER A 104 1.24 0.22 12.14
CA SER A 104 1.12 1.62 11.72
C SER A 104 2.33 2.45 12.14
N VAL A 105 2.92 2.17 13.30
CA VAL A 105 4.20 2.76 13.72
C VAL A 105 5.33 2.31 12.79
N ILE A 106 5.41 1.02 12.46
CA ILE A 106 6.43 0.52 11.52
C ILE A 106 6.29 1.22 10.16
N PHE A 107 5.07 1.31 9.60
CA PHE A 107 4.82 2.03 8.36
C PHE A 107 5.26 3.50 8.42
N SER A 108 4.80 4.24 9.44
CA SER A 108 5.00 5.69 9.52
C SER A 108 6.41 6.11 9.92
N VAL A 109 7.08 5.37 10.81
CA VAL A 109 8.39 5.75 11.35
C VAL A 109 9.53 5.05 10.61
N ILE A 110 9.43 3.73 10.45
CA ILE A 110 10.50 2.95 9.81
C ILE A 110 10.39 3.07 8.29
N GLY A 111 9.18 2.97 7.74
CA GLY A 111 8.93 3.08 6.31
C GLY A 111 9.28 4.44 5.71
N HIS A 112 9.26 5.50 6.53
CA HIS A 112 9.56 6.88 6.14
C HIS A 112 10.68 7.48 6.99
N ILE A 113 11.69 6.66 7.31
CA ILE A 113 12.88 7.14 8.02
C ILE A 113 13.59 8.20 7.17
N GLY A 114 14.03 9.28 7.80
CA GLY A 114 14.64 10.42 7.13
C GLY A 114 13.65 11.49 6.66
N GLU A 115 12.35 11.24 6.75
CA GLU A 115 11.31 12.26 6.58
C GLU A 115 10.99 12.96 7.92
N SER A 116 10.20 14.03 7.86
CA SER A 116 9.77 14.81 9.04
C SER A 116 9.09 13.90 10.09
N PRO A 117 9.64 13.79 11.32
CA PRO A 117 9.03 12.98 12.38
C PRO A 117 7.63 13.45 12.75
N VAL A 118 7.38 14.76 12.67
CA VAL A 118 6.08 15.36 12.95
C VAL A 118 5.06 14.93 11.89
N ASP A 119 5.42 14.99 10.61
CA ASP A 119 4.52 14.57 9.54
C ASP A 119 4.27 13.06 9.57
N ASN A 120 5.28 12.28 9.93
CA ASN A 120 5.15 10.84 10.13
C ASN A 120 4.13 10.51 11.21
N LEU A 121 4.12 11.25 12.32
CA LEU A 121 3.19 11.01 13.42
C LEU A 121 1.78 11.58 13.15
N ILE A 122 1.66 12.76 12.54
CA ILE A 122 0.38 13.45 12.37
C ILE A 122 -0.37 12.95 11.14
N TYR A 123 0.31 12.63 10.05
CA TYR A 123 -0.34 12.22 8.80
C TYR A 123 -0.17 10.74 8.52
N ARG A 124 1.07 10.23 8.54
CA ARG A 124 1.35 8.85 8.10
C ARG A 124 0.90 7.80 9.12
N PHE A 125 1.02 8.06 10.42
CA PHE A 125 0.57 7.11 11.44
C PHE A 125 -0.96 6.92 11.41
N PRO A 126 -1.81 7.98 11.41
CA PRO A 126 -3.25 7.82 11.26
C PRO A 126 -3.65 7.16 9.95
N LEU A 127 -2.97 7.50 8.84
CA LEU A 127 -3.18 6.83 7.56
C LEU A 127 -2.80 5.34 7.65
N GLY A 128 -1.73 5.03 8.37
CA GLY A 128 -1.30 3.67 8.63
C GLY A 128 -2.36 2.85 9.35
N VAL A 129 -2.97 3.44 10.38
CA VAL A 129 -4.09 2.86 11.15
C VAL A 129 -5.30 2.67 10.25
N PHE A 130 -5.64 3.68 9.45
CA PHE A 130 -6.74 3.62 8.48
C PHE A 130 -6.56 2.45 7.50
N PHE A 131 -5.39 2.29 6.89
CA PHE A 131 -5.13 1.18 5.97
C PHE A 131 -5.18 -0.19 6.66
N CYS A 132 -4.70 -0.31 7.90
CA CYS A 132 -4.85 -1.54 8.67
C CYS A 132 -6.33 -1.88 8.93
N ILE A 133 -7.14 -0.92 9.37
CA ILE A 133 -8.57 -1.12 9.60
C ILE A 133 -9.27 -1.47 8.28
N PHE A 134 -8.97 -0.75 7.21
CA PHE A 134 -9.57 -0.97 5.90
C PHE A 134 -9.20 -2.36 5.34
N ARG A 135 -7.94 -2.78 5.48
CA ARG A 135 -7.49 -4.13 5.13
C ARG A 135 -8.25 -5.21 5.90
N LEU A 136 -8.44 -5.03 7.21
CA LEU A 136 -9.13 -6.01 8.06
C LEU A 136 -10.62 -6.12 7.75
N LYS A 137 -11.28 -4.98 7.49
CA LYS A 137 -12.71 -4.94 7.12
C LYS A 137 -12.95 -5.48 5.71
N SER A 138 -12.18 -5.02 4.73
CA SER A 138 -12.37 -5.38 3.33
C SER A 138 -11.85 -6.78 3.00
N LYS A 139 -10.86 -7.27 3.77
CA LYS A 139 -10.08 -8.49 3.48
C LYS A 139 -9.41 -8.48 2.10
N SER A 140 -9.32 -7.32 1.44
CA SER A 140 -8.78 -7.17 0.09
C SER A 140 -7.51 -6.33 0.10
N LEU A 141 -6.43 -6.86 -0.47
CA LEU A 141 -5.18 -6.13 -0.59
C LEU A 141 -5.33 -5.08 -1.70
N LEU A 142 -5.95 -5.49 -2.81
CA LEU A 142 -6.19 -4.66 -3.99
C LEU A 142 -6.95 -3.38 -3.65
N TYR A 143 -8.00 -3.46 -2.84
CA TYR A 143 -8.75 -2.25 -2.44
C TYR A 143 -7.91 -1.31 -1.58
N THR A 144 -7.15 -1.87 -0.64
CA THR A 144 -6.29 -1.06 0.25
C THR A 144 -5.19 -0.38 -0.57
N SER A 145 -4.54 -1.11 -1.48
CA SER A 145 -3.52 -0.59 -2.38
C SER A 145 -4.05 0.49 -3.32
N ALA A 146 -5.26 0.31 -3.88
CA ALA A 146 -5.85 1.31 -4.76
C ALA A 146 -6.16 2.61 -4.02
N ILE A 147 -6.77 2.54 -2.83
CA ILE A 147 -7.05 3.75 -2.02
C ILE A 147 -5.76 4.44 -1.59
N HIS A 148 -4.73 3.69 -1.21
CA HIS A 148 -3.43 4.25 -0.90
C HIS A 148 -2.82 4.96 -2.13
N ALA A 149 -2.82 4.33 -3.30
CA ALA A 149 -2.34 4.97 -4.52
C ALA A 149 -3.12 6.25 -4.86
N PHE A 150 -4.45 6.22 -4.73
CA PHE A 150 -5.30 7.40 -4.96
C PHE A 150 -4.96 8.53 -3.99
N TYR A 151 -4.76 8.23 -2.71
CA TYR A 151 -4.34 9.21 -1.72
C TYR A 151 -3.01 9.87 -2.10
N ASN A 152 -2.00 9.07 -2.47
CA ASN A 152 -0.69 9.61 -2.86
C ASN A 152 -0.78 10.49 -4.11
N LEU A 153 -1.60 10.09 -5.09
CA LEU A 153 -1.84 10.87 -6.30
C LEU A 153 -2.59 12.18 -6.01
N ILE A 154 -3.60 12.15 -5.15
CA ILE A 154 -4.32 13.38 -4.74
C ILE A 154 -3.36 14.32 -4.00
N LEU A 155 -2.53 13.79 -3.10
CA LEU A 155 -1.61 14.58 -2.29
C LEU A 155 -0.56 15.31 -3.14
N ILE A 156 0.01 14.63 -4.15
CA ILE A 156 1.00 15.26 -5.04
C ILE A 156 0.36 16.26 -6.02
N ALA A 157 -0.94 16.09 -6.30
CA ALA A 157 -1.70 16.97 -7.19
C ALA A 157 -2.25 18.21 -6.49
N ALA A 158 -2.40 18.18 -5.16
CA ALA A 158 -2.75 19.35 -4.34
C ALA A 158 -1.71 20.47 -4.49
#